data_AF-A0ABD6EXP4-F1
#
_entry.id   AF-A0ABD6EXP4-F1
#
_cell.length_a   1.000
_cell.length_b   1.000
_cell.length_c   1.000
_cell.angle_alpha   90.00
_cell.angle_beta   90.00
_cell.angle_gamma   90.00
#
_symmetry.space_group_name_H-M   'P 1'
#
loop_
_entity.id
_entity.type
_entity.pdbx_description
1 polymer ?
#
loop_
_entity_poly.entity_id
_entity_poly.type
_entity_poly.pdbx_seq_one_letter_code
_entity_poly.pdbx_strand_id
1 'polypeptide(L)'
;MKYFSDIQDNVVKDDNVATVTSKSTTISESQCPKRISSAMQVGELLFLFHGDKVWKVKGGQVENGPIDIDEIFPEAGAVNVSVSVGNLTFIIHNRTIYGYNYFAAIDTFRIANGWPKVLHDHVLFSPKAVFPLSNGSVVLTSNEAFVTYDLVSNRPISIGDLNRFFPNLPEDLNSGILTQPDSDDILRFFTTDQVVDYNSRIHQTISSQPLAVFVACQ
;
A
#
# COMPACT_ATOMS: atom_id res chain seq x y z
N MET A 1 80.85 4.98 -12.14
CA MET A 1 79.69 4.41 -12.86
C MET A 1 78.54 5.39 -12.64
N LYS A 2 78.11 6.29 -13.53
CA LYS A 2 77.75 6.27 -14.97
C LYS A 2 76.55 5.36 -15.34
N TYR A 3 75.43 6.05 -15.62
CA TYR A 3 74.44 5.91 -16.73
C TYR A 3 73.30 4.86 -16.71
N PHE A 4 72.06 5.41 -16.65
CA PHE A 4 70.89 5.33 -17.58
C PHE A 4 70.52 4.04 -18.35
N SER A 5 69.22 3.67 -18.28
CA SER A 5 68.25 3.52 -19.40
C SER A 5 66.87 3.13 -18.81
N ASP A 6 65.78 3.92 -18.83
CA ASP A 6 64.85 4.35 -19.91
C ASP A 6 63.93 3.27 -20.55
N ILE A 7 62.60 3.60 -20.56
CA ILE A 7 61.52 3.23 -21.53
C ILE A 7 60.77 1.89 -21.23
N GLN A 8 59.42 1.73 -21.24
CA GLN A 8 58.28 2.48 -21.80
C GLN A 8 56.93 2.13 -21.14
N ASP A 9 55.96 3.02 -21.34
CA ASP A 9 54.51 2.92 -21.09
C ASP A 9 53.82 1.62 -21.57
N ASN A 10 52.82 1.19 -20.79
CA ASN A 10 51.62 0.56 -21.35
C ASN A 10 50.42 0.84 -20.43
N VAL A 11 49.76 1.97 -20.71
CA VAL A 11 48.40 2.24 -20.25
C VAL A 11 47.45 1.39 -21.09
N VAL A 12 46.92 0.31 -20.51
CA VAL A 12 45.72 -0.35 -21.03
C VAL A 12 44.53 0.33 -20.37
N LYS A 13 43.79 1.12 -21.14
CA LYS A 13 42.45 1.59 -20.79
C LYS A 13 41.49 0.41 -20.88
N ASP A 14 40.99 -0.07 -19.74
CA ASP A 14 39.75 -0.85 -19.70
C ASP A 14 38.62 0.08 -19.24
N ASP A 15 38.08 0.82 -20.21
CA ASP A 15 36.85 1.58 -20.04
C ASP A 15 35.66 0.61 -20.17
N ASN A 16 35.31 -0.06 -19.07
CA ASN A 16 34.04 -0.78 -18.95
C ASN A 16 33.43 -0.57 -17.56
N VAL A 17 33.21 0.70 -17.21
CA VAL A 17 32.20 1.05 -16.21
C VAL A 17 30.85 0.93 -16.91
N ALA A 18 30.23 -0.24 -16.80
CA ALA A 18 28.82 -0.41 -17.12
C ALA A 18 28.03 0.55 -16.23
N THR A 19 27.67 1.69 -16.79
CA THR A 19 26.71 2.62 -16.20
C THR A 19 25.39 1.87 -16.19
N VAL A 20 25.02 1.35 -15.01
CA VAL A 20 23.65 0.89 -14.76
C VAL A 20 22.78 2.13 -14.85
N THR A 21 22.31 2.42 -16.06
CA THR A 21 21.29 3.43 -16.28
C THR A 21 20.02 2.85 -15.70
N SER A 22 19.70 3.21 -14.46
CA SER A 22 18.34 3.04 -13.96
C SER A 22 17.45 3.84 -14.89
N LYS A 23 16.75 3.13 -15.79
CA LYS A 23 15.66 3.73 -16.57
C LYS A 23 14.62 4.20 -15.56
N SER A 24 14.66 5.48 -15.21
CA SER A 24 13.49 6.20 -14.75
C SER A 24 12.51 6.16 -15.92
N THR A 25 11.65 5.14 -15.91
CA THR A 25 10.56 5.04 -16.87
C THR A 25 9.53 6.03 -16.36
N THR A 26 9.55 7.26 -16.89
CA THR A 26 8.54 8.26 -16.59
C THR A 26 7.20 7.69 -17.09
N ILE A 27 6.32 7.33 -16.15
CA ILE A 27 4.98 6.83 -16.47
C ILE A 27 4.23 7.96 -17.17
N SER A 28 3.53 7.62 -18.26
CA SER A 28 2.75 8.64 -18.98
C SER A 28 1.58 9.12 -18.12
N GLU A 29 1.20 10.39 -18.24
CA GLU A 29 0.08 10.98 -17.48
C GLU A 29 -1.22 10.17 -17.65
N SER A 30 -1.43 9.56 -18.82
CA SER A 30 -2.59 8.70 -19.09
C SER A 30 -2.61 7.41 -18.27
N GLN A 31 -1.47 6.98 -17.75
CA GLN A 31 -1.30 5.79 -16.91
C GLN A 31 -1.35 6.11 -15.42
N CYS A 32 -1.48 7.38 -15.03
CA CYS A 32 -1.56 7.78 -13.63
C CYS A 32 -2.90 7.42 -12.98
N PRO A 33 -2.91 7.01 -11.69
CA PRO A 33 -4.14 6.72 -10.99
C PRO A 33 -4.91 8.02 -10.71
N LYS A 34 -6.09 8.14 -11.31
CA LYS A 34 -7.00 9.28 -11.08
C LYS A 34 -7.97 9.04 -9.93
N ARG A 35 -8.28 7.76 -9.69
CA ARG A 35 -9.16 7.30 -8.63
C ARG A 35 -8.66 5.97 -8.09
N ILE A 36 -8.99 5.68 -6.83
CA ILE A 36 -8.67 4.41 -6.18
C ILE A 36 -9.88 3.89 -5.41
N SER A 37 -9.93 2.58 -5.22
CA SER A 37 -10.88 1.88 -4.35
C SER A 37 -10.22 1.32 -3.09
N SER A 38 -8.89 1.24 -3.06
CA SER A 38 -8.14 0.82 -1.89
C SER A 38 -6.66 1.18 -2.03
N ALA A 39 -5.95 1.24 -0.91
CA ALA A 39 -4.51 1.42 -0.84
C ALA A 39 -3.92 0.63 0.34
N MET A 40 -2.67 0.21 0.22
CA MET A 40 -1.93 -0.40 1.33
C MET A 40 -0.42 -0.17 1.19
N GLN A 41 0.28 -0.19 2.33
CA GLN A 41 1.72 0.01 2.37
C GLN A 41 2.45 -1.29 2.74
N VAL A 42 3.55 -1.59 2.05
CA VAL A 42 4.47 -2.69 2.36
C VAL A 42 5.89 -2.12 2.35
N GLY A 43 6.45 -1.85 3.53
CA GLY A 43 7.71 -1.12 3.65
C GLY A 43 7.60 0.28 3.02
N GLU A 44 8.47 0.59 2.08
CA GLU A 44 8.47 1.87 1.35
C GLU A 44 7.52 1.90 0.14
N LEU A 45 6.90 0.77 -0.18
CA LEU A 45 6.03 0.62 -1.33
C LEU A 45 4.59 0.87 -0.94
N LEU A 46 3.93 1.73 -1.69
CA LEU A 46 2.49 1.94 -1.62
C LEU A 46 1.85 1.30 -2.85
N PHE A 47 0.87 0.43 -2.61
CA PHE A 47 0.05 -0.16 -3.66
C PHE A 47 -1.31 0.53 -3.67
N LEU A 48 -1.69 1.05 -4.83
CA LEU A 48 -2.97 1.70 -5.07
C LEU A 48 -3.81 0.83 -5.99
N PHE A 49 -5.09 0.63 -5.68
CA PHE A 49 -5.97 -0.27 -6.40
C PHE A 49 -7.14 0.49 -7.01
N HIS A 50 -7.54 0.11 -8.23
CA HIS A 50 -8.80 0.55 -8.82
C HIS A 50 -9.31 -0.50 -9.80
N GLY A 51 -10.47 -1.11 -9.49
CA GLY A 51 -11.01 -2.20 -10.28
C GLY A 51 -10.08 -3.42 -10.24
N ASP A 52 -9.61 -3.85 -11.41
CA ASP A 52 -8.64 -4.94 -11.61
C ASP A 52 -7.19 -4.43 -11.75
N LYS A 53 -6.94 -3.13 -11.55
CA LYS A 53 -5.63 -2.52 -11.71
C LYS A 53 -4.96 -2.17 -10.40
N VAL A 54 -3.62 -2.30 -10.40
CA VAL A 54 -2.75 -1.88 -9.32
C VAL A 54 -1.63 -0.97 -9.83
N TRP A 55 -1.32 0.05 -9.04
CA TRP A 55 -0.15 0.91 -9.22
C TRP A 55 0.78 0.72 -8.03
N LYS A 56 2.07 0.65 -8.32
CA LYS A 56 3.13 0.62 -7.34
C LYS A 56 3.75 2.02 -7.25
N VAL A 57 3.74 2.59 -6.06
CA VAL A 57 4.26 3.92 -5.76
C VAL A 57 5.42 3.78 -4.80
N LYS A 58 6.53 4.44 -5.11
CA LYS A 58 7.74 4.46 -4.27
C LYS A 58 8.26 5.89 -4.21
N GLY A 59 8.59 6.36 -3.00
CA GLY A 59 9.08 7.73 -2.81
C GLY A 59 8.11 8.82 -3.28
N GLY A 60 6.80 8.55 -3.25
CA GLY A 60 5.77 9.49 -3.71
C GLY A 60 5.64 9.60 -5.24
N GLN A 61 6.25 8.69 -5.99
CA GLN A 61 6.13 8.63 -7.45
C GLN A 61 5.60 7.27 -7.89
N VAL A 62 4.75 7.25 -8.91
CA VAL A 62 4.32 5.98 -9.53
C VAL A 62 5.54 5.34 -10.19
N GLU A 63 5.97 4.19 -9.67
CA GLU A 63 7.11 3.42 -10.17
C GLU A 63 6.68 2.47 -11.31
N ASN A 64 5.49 1.88 -11.18
CA ASN A 64 4.91 1.00 -12.19
C ASN A 64 3.37 1.00 -12.10
N GLY A 65 2.68 0.67 -13.19
CA GLY A 65 1.22 0.66 -13.27
C GLY A 65 0.65 1.34 -14.53
N PRO A 66 -0.64 1.09 -14.89
CA PRO A 66 -1.53 0.11 -14.29
C PRO A 66 -1.12 -1.33 -14.65
N ILE A 67 -1.04 -2.21 -13.64
CA ILE A 67 -0.77 -3.64 -13.79
C ILE A 67 -2.05 -4.41 -13.46
N ASP A 68 -2.29 -5.53 -14.13
CA ASP A 68 -3.39 -6.42 -13.75
C ASP A 68 -3.15 -7.02 -12.37
N ILE A 69 -4.17 -6.97 -11.51
CA ILE A 69 -4.03 -7.39 -10.12
C ILE A 69 -3.57 -8.83 -9.99
N ASP A 70 -4.03 -9.73 -10.86
CA ASP A 70 -3.67 -11.14 -10.84
C ASP A 70 -2.19 -11.40 -11.18
N GLU A 71 -1.48 -10.43 -11.76
CA GLU A 71 -0.03 -10.51 -11.98
C GLU A 71 0.78 -10.31 -10.69
N ILE A 72 0.22 -9.55 -9.73
CA ILE A 72 0.89 -9.22 -8.46
C ILE A 72 0.29 -10.02 -7.30
N PHE A 73 -1.02 -10.20 -7.29
CA PHE A 73 -1.83 -10.84 -6.25
C PHE A 73 -2.63 -11.99 -6.86
N PRO A 74 -2.02 -13.18 -7.01
CA PRO A 74 -2.71 -14.32 -7.60
C PRO A 74 -3.97 -14.67 -6.79
N GLU A 75 -5.04 -15.04 -7.51
CA GLU A 75 -6.33 -15.51 -6.97
C GLU A 75 -7.19 -14.45 -6.26
N ALA A 76 -6.70 -13.23 -6.07
CA ALA A 76 -7.46 -12.17 -5.40
C ALA A 76 -8.69 -11.74 -6.21
N GLY A 77 -8.56 -11.64 -7.54
CA GLY A 77 -9.55 -11.00 -8.39
C GLY A 77 -9.76 -9.53 -7.98
N ALA A 78 -11.01 -9.06 -7.98
CA ALA A 78 -11.32 -7.67 -7.63
C ALA A 78 -11.12 -7.37 -6.13
N VAL A 79 -10.66 -6.16 -5.77
CA VAL A 79 -10.41 -5.76 -4.38
C VAL A 79 -11.56 -4.93 -3.84
N ASN A 80 -12.17 -5.35 -2.72
CA ASN A 80 -13.01 -4.45 -1.93
C ASN A 80 -12.14 -3.58 -1.03
N VAL A 81 -11.28 -4.20 -0.22
CA VAL A 81 -10.36 -3.50 0.67
C VAL A 81 -9.02 -4.25 0.76
N SER A 82 -7.95 -3.50 1.02
CA SER A 82 -6.58 -4.02 1.15
C SER A 82 -5.87 -3.39 2.35
N VAL A 83 -5.08 -4.17 3.10
CA VAL A 83 -4.34 -3.67 4.26
C VAL A 83 -3.13 -4.55 4.55
N SER A 84 -2.05 -3.97 5.05
CA SER A 84 -0.90 -4.71 5.57
C SER A 84 -0.86 -4.66 7.09
N VAL A 85 -0.63 -5.80 7.73
CA VAL A 85 -0.49 -5.92 9.18
C VAL A 85 0.70 -6.84 9.47
N GLY A 86 1.71 -6.30 10.13
CA GLY A 86 2.97 -7.00 10.36
C GLY A 86 3.61 -7.43 9.02
N ASN A 87 3.87 -8.72 8.86
CA ASN A 87 4.49 -9.28 7.66
C ASN A 87 3.49 -9.77 6.61
N LEU A 88 2.19 -9.68 6.90
CA LEU A 88 1.14 -10.15 6.00
C LEU A 88 0.42 -8.97 5.36
N THR A 89 0.06 -9.19 4.11
CA THR A 89 -0.77 -8.29 3.33
C THR A 89 -2.09 -8.99 3.04
N PHE A 90 -3.18 -8.28 3.22
CA PHE A 90 -4.53 -8.82 3.12
C PHE A 90 -5.30 -8.12 2.02
N ILE A 91 -5.95 -8.92 1.18
CA ILE A 91 -7.00 -8.47 0.27
C ILE A 91 -8.30 -9.11 0.71
N ILE A 92 -9.35 -8.31 0.86
CA ILE A 92 -10.69 -8.81 1.10
C ILE A 92 -11.52 -8.55 -0.14
N HIS A 93 -12.11 -9.62 -0.66
CA HIS A 93 -13.11 -9.59 -1.72
C HIS A 93 -14.39 -10.26 -1.22
N ASN A 94 -15.50 -9.52 -1.20
CA ASN A 94 -16.76 -9.91 -0.57
C ASN A 94 -16.54 -10.34 0.89
N ARG A 95 -16.55 -11.65 1.16
CA ARG A 95 -16.30 -12.25 2.47
C ARG A 95 -14.99 -13.04 2.54
N THR A 96 -14.28 -13.17 1.43
CA THR A 96 -13.04 -13.94 1.36
C THR A 96 -11.88 -13.02 1.68
N ILE A 97 -11.07 -13.45 2.65
CA ILE A 97 -9.84 -12.80 3.05
C ILE A 97 -8.70 -13.62 2.44
N TYR A 98 -7.89 -13.00 1.59
CA TYR A 98 -6.66 -13.55 1.07
C TYR A 98 -5.50 -12.94 1.85
N GLY A 99 -4.61 -13.79 2.38
CA GLY A 99 -3.40 -13.36 3.07
C GLY A 99 -2.18 -13.70 2.23
N TYR A 100 -1.25 -12.75 2.10
CA TYR A 100 -0.07 -12.88 1.26
C TYR A 100 1.21 -12.55 2.03
N ASN A 101 2.30 -13.20 1.63
CA ASN A 101 3.66 -12.75 1.93
C ASN A 101 4.21 -11.99 0.71
N TYR A 102 4.92 -10.89 0.98
CA TYR A 102 5.61 -10.13 -0.05
C TYR A 102 7.04 -10.65 -0.25
N PHE A 103 7.42 -10.90 -1.51
CA PHE A 103 8.74 -11.39 -1.91
C PHE A 103 9.51 -10.31 -2.64
N ALA A 104 10.19 -9.45 -1.88
CA ALA A 104 10.92 -8.28 -2.42
C ALA A 104 11.94 -8.60 -3.52
N ALA A 105 12.55 -9.79 -3.51
CA ALA A 105 13.55 -10.19 -4.51
C ALA A 105 12.97 -10.33 -5.93
N ILE A 106 11.67 -10.58 -6.06
CA ILE A 106 10.97 -10.78 -7.33
C ILE A 106 9.71 -9.90 -7.42
N ASP A 107 9.58 -8.91 -6.53
CA ASP A 107 8.54 -7.89 -6.52
C ASP A 107 7.10 -8.43 -6.66
N THR A 108 6.79 -9.54 -5.97
CA THR A 108 5.50 -10.22 -6.10
C THR A 108 4.97 -10.70 -4.76
N PHE A 109 3.70 -11.08 -4.72
CA PHE A 109 3.04 -11.66 -3.56
C PHE A 109 2.74 -13.13 -3.80
N ARG A 110 2.82 -13.94 -2.74
CA ARG A 110 2.32 -15.32 -2.77
C ARG A 110 1.39 -15.55 -1.60
N ILE A 111 0.33 -16.31 -1.85
CA ILE A 111 -0.62 -16.70 -0.82
C ILE A 111 0.13 -17.34 0.34
N ALA A 112 -0.14 -16.85 1.54
CA ALA A 112 0.42 -17.37 2.76
C ALA A 112 -0.28 -18.68 3.16
N ASN A 113 0.43 -19.55 3.87
CA ASN A 113 -0.14 -20.81 4.35
C ASN A 113 -1.38 -20.56 5.23
N GLY A 114 -2.46 -21.32 4.98
CA GLY A 114 -3.72 -21.20 5.73
C GLY A 114 -4.67 -20.12 5.22
N TRP A 115 -4.44 -19.60 4.01
CA TRP A 115 -5.31 -18.66 3.30
C TRP A 115 -5.76 -19.25 1.95
N PRO A 116 -6.93 -18.84 1.41
CA PRO A 116 -7.85 -17.83 1.94
C PRO A 116 -8.66 -18.31 3.15
N LYS A 117 -9.25 -17.35 3.86
CA LYS A 117 -10.24 -17.57 4.94
C LYS A 117 -11.53 -16.83 4.63
N VAL A 118 -12.61 -17.17 5.31
CA VAL A 118 -13.87 -16.42 5.25
C VAL A 118 -13.97 -15.51 6.47
N LEU A 119 -14.37 -14.24 6.27
CA LEU A 119 -14.69 -13.30 7.34
C LEU A 119 -15.66 -13.94 8.34
N HIS A 120 -15.39 -13.76 9.63
CA HIS A 120 -16.21 -14.29 10.70
C HIS A 120 -17.69 -13.88 10.53
N ASP A 121 -18.62 -14.78 10.85
CA ASP A 121 -20.07 -14.59 10.61
C ASP A 121 -20.69 -13.45 11.42
N HIS A 122 -19.97 -12.91 12.39
CA HIS A 122 -20.38 -11.71 13.14
C HIS A 122 -20.14 -10.40 12.36
N VAL A 123 -19.30 -10.44 11.32
CA VAL A 123 -19.15 -9.30 10.40
C VAL A 123 -20.30 -9.40 9.40
N LEU A 124 -21.39 -8.68 9.67
CA LEU A 124 -22.65 -8.76 8.91
C LEU A 124 -22.69 -7.89 7.65
N PHE A 125 -21.57 -7.29 7.27
CA PHE A 125 -21.45 -6.41 6.11
C PHE A 125 -20.24 -6.78 5.24
N SER A 126 -20.26 -6.35 3.99
CA SER A 126 -19.05 -6.31 3.15
C SER A 126 -18.27 -5.04 3.46
N PRO A 127 -16.99 -5.14 3.89
CA PRO A 127 -16.17 -3.97 4.13
C PRO A 127 -16.05 -3.12 2.86
N LYS A 128 -16.21 -1.80 3.03
CA LYS A 128 -15.96 -0.79 1.99
C LYS A 128 -14.70 0.02 2.27
N ALA A 129 -14.31 0.12 3.54
CA ALA A 129 -13.04 0.72 3.92
C ALA A 129 -12.30 -0.12 4.97
N VAL A 130 -10.98 0.06 5.01
CA VAL A 130 -10.12 -0.54 6.03
C VAL A 130 -8.99 0.39 6.45
N PHE A 131 -8.66 0.43 7.73
CA PHE A 131 -7.40 1.03 8.18
C PHE A 131 -6.83 0.28 9.38
N PRO A 132 -5.50 0.17 9.49
CA PRO A 132 -4.83 -0.47 10.60
C PRO A 132 -4.84 0.42 11.86
N LEU A 133 -4.71 -0.23 13.02
CA LEU A 133 -4.36 0.39 14.29
C LEU A 133 -2.95 -0.04 14.69
N SER A 134 -2.30 0.76 15.54
CA SER A 134 -0.91 0.53 16.00
C SER A 134 -0.74 -0.80 16.76
N ASN A 135 -1.83 -1.34 17.32
CA ASN A 135 -1.83 -2.63 18.01
C ASN A 135 -1.91 -3.86 17.08
N GLY A 136 -1.92 -3.67 15.76
CA GLY A 136 -1.99 -4.74 14.76
C GLY A 136 -3.40 -5.23 14.44
N SER A 137 -4.44 -4.69 15.07
CA SER A 137 -5.82 -4.88 14.59
C SER A 137 -6.15 -3.93 13.45
N VAL A 138 -7.25 -4.17 12.75
CA VAL A 138 -7.75 -3.28 11.70
C VAL A 138 -9.18 -2.86 12.01
N VAL A 139 -9.58 -1.70 11.51
CA VAL A 139 -10.97 -1.26 11.50
C VAL A 139 -11.52 -1.52 10.11
N LEU A 140 -12.49 -2.43 10.00
CA LEU A 140 -13.27 -2.66 8.78
C LEU A 140 -14.57 -1.87 8.89
N THR A 141 -14.93 -1.09 7.86
CA THR A 141 -16.11 -0.22 7.91
C THR A 141 -17.04 -0.45 6.73
N SER A 142 -18.32 -0.14 6.93
CA SER A 142 -19.31 -0.03 5.87
C SER A 142 -20.39 0.96 6.31
N ASN A 143 -20.47 2.09 5.62
CA ASN A 143 -21.31 3.23 6.01
C ASN A 143 -21.02 3.64 7.47
N GLU A 144 -22.05 3.69 8.33
CA GLU A 144 -21.94 4.09 9.74
C GLU A 144 -21.51 2.95 10.68
N ALA A 145 -21.30 1.73 10.18
CA ALA A 145 -20.89 0.59 11.01
C ALA A 145 -19.39 0.31 10.88
N PHE A 146 -18.77 -0.12 11.98
CA PHE A 146 -17.41 -0.68 11.96
C PHE A 146 -17.27 -1.94 12.81
N VAL A 147 -16.22 -2.70 12.51
CA VAL A 147 -15.68 -3.75 13.37
C VAL A 147 -14.17 -3.57 13.51
N THR A 148 -13.65 -3.54 14.73
CA THR A 148 -12.23 -3.77 14.98
C THR A 148 -11.98 -5.27 14.89
N TYR A 149 -11.00 -5.68 14.10
CA TYR A 149 -10.82 -7.06 13.67
C TYR A 149 -9.34 -7.45 13.75
N ASP A 150 -9.07 -8.64 14.26
CA ASP A 150 -7.78 -9.30 14.12
C ASP A 150 -7.84 -10.21 12.89
N LEU A 151 -7.16 -9.80 11.82
CA LEU A 151 -7.12 -10.55 10.57
C LEU A 151 -6.40 -11.89 10.74
N VAL A 152 -5.31 -11.94 11.50
CA VAL A 152 -4.48 -13.15 11.65
C VAL A 152 -5.26 -14.26 12.34
N SER A 153 -5.92 -13.94 13.46
CA SER A 153 -6.76 -14.89 14.19
C SER A 153 -8.19 -15.02 13.62
N ASN A 154 -8.53 -14.23 12.60
CA ASN A 154 -9.85 -14.19 11.97
C ASN A 154 -10.98 -13.93 12.98
N ARG A 155 -10.80 -12.92 13.84
CA ARG A 155 -11.68 -12.67 15.00
C ARG A 155 -12.10 -11.21 15.11
N PRO A 156 -13.42 -10.94 15.29
CA PRO A 156 -13.88 -9.61 15.65
C PRO A 156 -13.54 -9.30 17.13
N ILE A 157 -13.08 -8.08 17.38
CA ILE A 157 -12.70 -7.57 18.71
C ILE A 157 -13.83 -6.71 19.28
N SER A 158 -14.32 -5.74 18.49
CA SER A 158 -15.42 -4.84 18.88
C SER A 158 -16.20 -4.41 17.63
N ILE A 159 -17.47 -4.08 17.82
CA ILE A 159 -18.38 -3.61 16.76
C ILE A 159 -19.06 -2.35 17.28
N GLY A 160 -19.27 -1.36 16.42
CA GLY A 160 -19.92 -0.13 16.83
C GLY A 160 -20.30 0.81 15.69
N ASP A 161 -20.70 2.00 16.10
CA ASP A 161 -20.99 3.14 15.23
C ASP A 161 -19.69 3.88 14.89
N LEU A 162 -19.38 3.99 13.59
CA LEU A 162 -18.15 4.56 13.09
C LEU A 162 -18.00 6.02 13.53
N ASN A 163 -19.06 6.81 13.40
CA ASN A 163 -19.03 8.25 13.67
C ASN A 163 -18.89 8.56 15.16
N ARG A 164 -19.31 7.64 16.02
CA ARG A 164 -19.12 7.77 17.47
C ARG A 164 -17.67 7.51 17.90
N PHE A 165 -17.00 6.54 17.29
CA PHE A 165 -15.64 6.11 17.69
C PHE A 165 -14.54 6.80 16.89
N PHE A 166 -14.83 7.15 15.64
CA PHE A 166 -13.93 7.83 14.71
C PHE A 166 -14.68 9.01 14.07
N PRO A 167 -14.95 10.08 14.82
CA PRO A 167 -15.68 11.22 14.29
C PRO A 167 -14.86 11.98 13.26
N ASN A 168 -15.55 12.62 12.30
CA ASN A 168 -14.94 13.47 11.26
C ASN A 168 -13.92 12.75 10.37
N LEU A 169 -14.09 11.45 10.14
CA LEU A 169 -13.39 10.76 9.06
C LEU A 169 -13.73 11.41 7.71
N PRO A 170 -12.81 11.39 6.73
CA PRO A 170 -13.10 11.91 5.40
C PRO A 170 -14.25 11.15 4.77
N GLU A 171 -15.10 11.87 4.03
CA GLU A 171 -16.13 11.26 3.20
C GLU A 171 -15.50 10.34 2.14
N ASP A 172 -16.22 9.29 1.76
CA ASP A 172 -15.76 8.27 0.80
C ASP A 172 -14.38 7.67 1.14
N LEU A 173 -14.13 7.47 2.44
CA LEU A 173 -12.96 6.74 2.93
C LEU A 173 -12.92 5.34 2.32
N ASN A 174 -11.78 4.99 1.70
CA ASN A 174 -11.53 3.68 1.11
C ASN A 174 -10.47 2.90 1.91
N SER A 175 -9.40 3.56 2.35
CA SER A 175 -8.37 2.89 3.12
C SER A 175 -7.53 3.84 3.97
N GLY A 176 -6.76 3.28 4.90
CA GLY A 176 -5.76 4.01 5.66
C GLY A 176 -4.47 3.24 5.85
N ILE A 177 -3.39 3.98 6.10
CA ILE A 177 -2.08 3.45 6.49
C ILE A 177 -1.58 4.21 7.72
N LEU A 178 -0.77 3.54 8.55
CA LEU A 178 -0.06 4.20 9.63
C LEU A 178 1.05 5.08 9.04
N THR A 179 1.17 6.32 9.51
CA THR A 179 2.32 7.16 9.15
C THR A 179 3.58 6.77 9.93
N GLN A 180 3.41 6.09 11.06
CA GLN A 180 4.48 5.55 11.90
C GLN A 180 4.08 4.15 12.40
N PRO A 181 4.96 3.14 12.37
CA PRO A 181 4.59 1.75 12.69
C PRO A 181 3.93 1.56 14.06
N ASP A 182 4.37 2.32 15.07
CA ASP A 182 3.95 2.15 16.47
C ASP A 182 2.96 3.23 16.94
N SER A 183 2.38 4.01 16.01
CA SER A 183 1.43 5.07 16.35
C SER A 183 0.31 5.20 15.32
N ASP A 184 -0.91 5.23 15.83
CA ASP A 184 -2.15 5.54 15.12
C ASP A 184 -2.66 6.94 15.45
N ASP A 185 -1.80 7.82 16.00
CA ASP A 185 -2.12 9.22 16.28
C ASP A 185 -2.38 10.01 15.00
N ILE A 186 -1.59 9.72 13.96
CA ILE A 186 -1.74 10.28 12.62
C ILE A 186 -1.87 9.12 11.63
N LEU A 187 -3.07 9.01 11.07
CA LEU A 187 -3.40 8.07 10.01
C LEU A 187 -3.43 8.81 8.68
N ARG A 188 -2.83 8.20 7.67
CA ARG A 188 -2.97 8.66 6.29
C ARG A 188 -4.10 7.89 5.64
N PHE A 189 -5.19 8.60 5.37
CA PHE A 189 -6.35 8.08 4.68
C PHE A 189 -6.32 8.37 3.20
N PHE A 190 -6.96 7.48 2.47
CA PHE A 190 -7.14 7.50 1.04
C PHE A 190 -8.63 7.46 0.77
N THR A 191 -9.14 8.49 0.10
CA THR A 191 -10.50 8.50 -0.44
C THR A 191 -10.46 8.09 -1.91
N THR A 192 -11.55 8.29 -2.64
CA THR A 192 -11.58 8.02 -4.08
C THR A 192 -10.49 8.78 -4.83
N ASP A 193 -10.23 10.05 -4.50
CA ASP A 193 -9.32 10.93 -5.25
C ASP A 193 -8.48 11.88 -4.37
N GLN A 194 -8.54 11.75 -3.05
CA GLN A 194 -7.74 12.53 -2.09
C GLN A 194 -6.88 11.63 -1.21
N VAL A 195 -5.80 12.23 -0.71
CA VAL A 195 -5.02 11.72 0.42
C VAL A 195 -5.16 12.71 1.57
N VAL A 196 -5.49 12.19 2.75
CA VAL A 196 -5.86 12.98 3.93
C VAL A 196 -5.07 12.49 5.13
N ASP A 197 -4.30 13.36 5.79
CA ASP A 197 -3.73 13.01 7.09
C ASP A 197 -4.71 13.41 8.20
N TYR A 198 -5.11 12.44 9.02
CA TYR A 198 -6.10 12.58 10.08
C TYR A 198 -5.46 12.36 11.46
N ASN A 199 -5.73 13.26 12.39
CA ASN A 199 -5.31 13.14 13.78
C ASN A 199 -6.38 12.42 14.60
N SER A 200 -6.09 11.22 15.08
CA SER A 200 -7.02 10.42 15.88
C SER A 200 -7.17 10.89 17.33
N ARG A 201 -6.26 11.71 17.85
CA ARG A 201 -6.36 12.25 19.23
C ARG A 201 -7.33 13.42 19.33
N ILE A 202 -7.35 14.28 18.32
CA ILE A 202 -8.21 15.47 18.27
C ILE A 202 -9.39 15.30 17.31
N HIS A 203 -9.46 14.17 16.60
CA HIS A 203 -10.49 13.81 15.63
C HIS A 203 -10.67 14.83 14.50
N GLN A 204 -9.57 15.20 13.84
CA GLN A 204 -9.57 16.22 12.79
C GLN A 204 -8.63 15.88 11.64
N THR A 205 -9.02 16.32 10.44
CA THR A 205 -8.13 16.38 9.28
C THR A 205 -7.06 17.45 9.49
N ILE A 206 -5.79 17.06 9.36
CA ILE A 206 -4.62 17.95 9.46
C ILE A 206 -4.27 18.51 8.07
N SER A 207 -4.30 17.66 7.06
CA SER A 207 -3.96 18.02 5.68
C SER A 207 -4.78 17.20 4.69
N SER A 208 -4.95 17.75 3.49
CA SER A 208 -5.58 17.05 2.37
C SER A 208 -4.96 17.52 1.07
N GLN A 209 -4.75 16.60 0.14
CA GLN A 209 -4.28 16.90 -1.21
C GLN A 209 -4.83 15.89 -2.23
N PRO A 210 -4.96 16.31 -3.50
CA PRO A 210 -5.39 15.39 -4.55
C PRO A 210 -4.43 14.21 -4.70
N LEU A 211 -4.97 13.02 -4.99
CA LEU A 211 -4.21 11.80 -5.20
C LEU A 211 -3.12 11.98 -6.27
N ALA A 212 -3.46 12.61 -7.40
CA ALA A 212 -2.52 12.87 -8.49
C ALA A 212 -1.30 13.70 -8.03
N VAL A 213 -1.51 14.69 -7.16
CA VAL A 213 -0.43 15.48 -6.56
C VAL A 213 0.42 14.62 -5.62
N PHE A 214 -0.23 13.77 -4.82
CA PHE A 214 0.45 12.87 -3.88
C PHE A 214 1.39 11.88 -4.57
N VAL A 215 1.04 11.39 -5.77
CA VAL A 215 1.86 10.43 -6.52
C VAL A 215 2.71 11.07 -7.62
N ALA A 216 2.87 12.40 -7.60
CA ALA A 216 3.64 13.18 -8.58
C ALA A 216 3.23 12.95 -10.04
N CYS A 217 1.93 12.79 -10.28
CA CYS A 217 1.32 12.65 -11.60
C CYS A 217 0.73 14.00 -12.02
N GLN A 218 1.48 14.75 -12.83
CA GLN A 218 1.12 16.07 -13.37
C GLN A 218 1.49 16.18 -14.84
#